data_AF-A0A2S4PRF4-F1
#
_entry.id   AF-A0A2S4PRF4-F1
#
_cell.length_a   1.000
_cell.length_b   1.000
_cell.length_c   1.000
_cell.angle_alpha   90.00
_cell.angle_beta   90.00
_cell.angle_gamma   90.00
#
_symmetry.space_group_name_H-M   'P 1'
#
loop_
_entity.id
_entity.type
_entity.pdbx_description
1 polymer ?
#
loop_
_entity_poly.entity_id
_entity_poly.type
_entity_poly.pdbx_seq_one_letter_code
_entity_poly.pdbx_strand_id
1 'polypeptide(L)'
;MQYLTVKKLLRWIAVWSATLLTSQPVLESEYLISDTKDYSESCPDYKTYAQFKHEPFSEGPMRLPFQRPSVHCRTFSSQFVEKTIKQVTERMVDKDLARLFENSFPNTLDTTVRWHVDGAIEVANSEERLVNEGKWQGAQSFIVTGDINAEWLRDSANQLMQYHPLAKYDHGIYNLILGAINTQAEYVIESPYCNAFQPPAASNLAASSNGQKDVVHPTYEPSFVFECKYELDSLAHFLLLSNSFHNHTGSTEFITPRWIKALKTVLTVIEEQSESTFDKKSGDFKKNVYTFKRQTDQGTETLSLSGVGNPLNSGTGLVRSAFRPSDDATILGFLIPANAQMAVELEKTAKLLQLSQNPLLAQVLEERAKIIRDGVWNHGVVNHQKYGRVFAYEVDGYGSHIMMDDANVPSLLALPILGFVEKTDVVYQNTRKMLLEKQGNPYYLTGEEFHGIGGPHVGLRHAWPMSLLIQAMTSDDDNEILECLTIVRDSSPLGLIHEAIDVNFSSVFTS
;
A
#
# COMPACT_ATOMS: atom_id res chain seq x y z
N MET A 1 14.23 -27.55 23.05
CA MET A 1 15.44 -26.96 22.45
C MET A 1 15.15 -25.50 22.07
N GLN A 2 14.80 -24.70 23.09
CA GLN A 2 13.92 -23.53 22.97
C GLN A 2 14.49 -22.31 23.73
N TYR A 3 15.80 -22.33 24.04
CA TYR A 3 16.46 -21.34 24.90
C TYR A 3 17.66 -20.63 24.25
N LEU A 4 17.98 -20.90 22.98
CA LEU A 4 19.13 -20.28 22.28
C LEU A 4 18.76 -19.25 21.19
N THR A 5 17.51 -19.16 20.77
CA THR A 5 17.09 -18.29 19.65
C THR A 5 16.67 -16.88 20.11
N VAL A 6 16.28 -16.73 21.39
CA VAL A 6 15.87 -15.43 21.97
C VAL A 6 17.07 -14.52 22.27
N LYS A 7 18.29 -15.09 22.42
CA LYS A 7 19.52 -14.32 22.68
C LYS A 7 20.15 -13.67 21.44
N LYS A 8 19.74 -14.03 20.22
CA LYS A 8 20.21 -13.38 18.98
C LYS A 8 19.30 -12.24 18.54
N LEU A 9 17.99 -12.30 18.80
CA LEU A 9 17.06 -11.19 18.50
C LEU A 9 17.18 -10.02 19.50
N LEU A 10 17.45 -10.31 20.78
CA LEU A 10 17.68 -9.29 21.82
C LEU A 10 19.04 -8.59 21.74
N ARG A 11 19.96 -9.05 20.87
CA ARG A 11 21.23 -8.35 20.60
C ARG A 11 21.14 -7.31 19.47
N TRP A 12 20.06 -7.30 18.69
CA TRP A 12 19.83 -6.28 17.64
C TRP A 12 19.09 -5.04 18.16
N ILE A 13 18.37 -5.15 19.29
CA ILE A 13 17.63 -4.04 19.91
C ILE A 13 18.44 -3.33 21.01
N ALA A 14 19.52 -3.95 21.52
CA ALA A 14 20.32 -3.41 22.63
C ALA A 14 21.59 -2.60 22.22
N VAL A 15 21.81 -2.32 20.93
CA VAL A 15 22.86 -1.39 20.45
C VAL A 15 22.28 0.01 20.18
N TRP A 16 20.97 0.19 20.37
CA TRP A 16 20.25 1.46 20.16
C TRP A 16 20.13 2.35 21.41
N SER A 17 20.91 2.10 22.47
CA SER A 17 20.79 2.86 23.72
C SER A 17 22.11 2.94 24.49
N ALA A 18 23.05 3.79 24.03
CA ALA A 18 24.01 4.52 24.87
C ALA A 18 25.09 5.19 24.00
N THR A 19 24.83 6.43 23.57
CA THR A 19 25.82 7.54 23.51
C THR A 19 25.05 8.80 23.12
N LEU A 20 24.30 9.31 24.08
CA LEU A 20 23.86 10.71 24.12
C LEU A 20 24.61 11.30 25.29
N LEU A 21 25.68 12.05 25.02
CA LEU A 21 26.12 13.20 25.79
C LEU A 21 27.34 13.83 25.10
N THR A 22 27.23 15.14 24.87
CA THR A 22 28.27 16.11 24.59
C THR A 22 28.99 16.05 23.24
N SER A 23 28.48 16.82 22.26
CA SER A 23 29.27 17.79 21.49
C SER A 23 28.33 18.62 20.60
N GLN A 24 28.19 19.92 20.91
CA GLN A 24 27.55 20.88 20.00
C GLN A 24 28.49 21.09 18.79
N PRO A 25 28.00 21.03 17.54
CA PRO A 25 28.68 21.68 16.44
C PRO A 25 28.19 23.14 16.33
N VAL A 26 29.15 24.01 16.06
CA VAL A 26 29.00 25.44 15.80
C VAL A 26 28.13 25.62 14.55
N LEU A 27 27.01 26.34 14.68
CA LEU A 27 26.22 26.83 13.55
C LEU A 27 27.04 27.85 12.76
N GLU A 28 27.25 27.61 11.47
CA GLU A 28 27.53 28.68 10.51
C GLU A 28 26.25 29.50 10.31
N SER A 29 26.40 30.83 10.40
CA SER A 29 25.30 31.80 10.40
C SER A 29 24.57 31.84 9.06
N GLU A 30 23.31 31.42 9.07
CA GLU A 30 22.34 31.68 8.00
C GLU A 30 22.14 33.19 7.82
N TYR A 31 22.39 33.67 6.61
CA TYR A 31 21.79 34.93 6.16
C TYR A 31 20.27 34.70 6.06
N LEU A 32 19.52 35.27 7.00
CA LEU A 32 18.07 35.39 6.96
C LEU A 32 17.67 36.21 5.72
N ILE A 33 17.34 35.54 4.62
CA ILE A 33 16.59 36.15 3.51
C ILE A 33 15.11 35.89 3.79
N SER A 34 14.41 36.96 4.17
CA SER A 34 12.98 36.96 4.43
C SER A 34 12.18 36.98 3.13
N ASP A 35 11.99 35.84 2.47
CA ASP A 35 10.76 35.62 1.69
C ASP A 35 10.58 34.13 1.35
N THR A 36 9.90 33.37 2.21
CA THR A 36 9.62 31.95 1.95
C THR A 36 8.51 31.73 0.92
N LYS A 37 7.73 32.77 0.59
CA LYS A 37 6.63 32.67 -0.39
C LYS A 37 7.10 32.69 -1.84
N ASP A 38 8.17 33.42 -2.14
CA ASP A 38 8.70 33.57 -3.51
C ASP A 38 9.34 32.26 -4.04
N TYR A 39 9.86 31.43 -3.13
CA TYR A 39 10.47 30.13 -3.48
C TYR A 39 9.44 29.04 -3.78
N SER A 40 8.27 29.02 -3.12
CA SER A 40 7.26 27.98 -3.36
C SER A 40 6.64 28.08 -4.76
N GLU A 41 6.49 29.29 -5.30
CA GLU A 41 6.01 29.52 -6.67
C GLU A 41 7.07 29.14 -7.73
N SER A 42 8.34 29.09 -7.32
CA SER A 42 9.48 28.73 -8.17
C SER A 42 9.81 27.23 -8.15
N CYS A 43 9.10 26.43 -7.36
CA CYS A 43 9.33 25.00 -7.26
C CYS A 43 8.84 24.29 -8.53
N PRO A 44 9.70 23.50 -9.22
CA PRO A 44 9.27 22.77 -10.40
C PRO A 44 8.26 21.70 -10.03
N ASP A 45 7.34 21.42 -10.94
CA ASP A 45 6.51 20.23 -10.88
C ASP A 45 7.40 18.98 -10.79
N TYR A 46 7.19 18.17 -9.75
CA TYR A 46 8.08 17.05 -9.47
C TYR A 46 8.01 15.96 -10.54
N LYS A 47 6.83 15.73 -11.13
CA LYS A 47 6.65 14.78 -12.23
C LYS A 47 7.57 15.13 -13.40
N THR A 48 7.64 16.41 -13.75
CA THR A 48 8.55 16.91 -14.79
C THR A 48 10.01 16.88 -14.33
N TYR A 49 10.28 17.28 -13.08
CA TYR A 49 11.63 17.31 -12.51
C TYR A 49 12.32 15.93 -12.53
N ALA A 50 11.59 14.89 -12.10
CA ALA A 50 12.09 13.52 -11.97
C ALA A 50 12.49 12.85 -13.30
N GLN A 51 12.07 13.42 -14.45
CA GLN A 51 12.42 12.91 -15.78
C GLN A 51 13.85 13.23 -16.21
N PHE A 52 14.54 14.13 -15.49
CA PHE A 52 15.87 14.60 -15.84
C PHE A 52 16.91 14.18 -14.81
N LYS A 53 18.17 14.09 -15.24
CA LYS A 53 19.29 13.80 -14.35
C LYS A 53 19.82 15.09 -13.75
N HIS A 54 19.94 15.15 -12.42
CA HIS A 54 20.47 16.31 -11.70
C HIS A 54 21.75 15.99 -10.93
N GLU A 55 22.65 16.98 -10.88
CA GLU A 55 23.83 16.94 -10.02
C GLU A 55 23.45 17.20 -8.55
N PRO A 56 24.25 16.73 -7.57
CA PRO A 56 25.46 15.91 -7.76
C PRO A 56 25.16 14.44 -8.05
N PHE A 57 25.89 13.85 -9.00
CA PHE A 57 25.84 12.41 -9.25
C PHE A 57 26.46 11.62 -8.09
N SER A 58 26.03 10.38 -7.89
CA SER A 58 26.71 9.44 -6.98
C SER A 58 28.15 9.17 -7.44
N GLU A 59 28.98 8.72 -6.50
CA GLU A 59 30.38 8.34 -6.73
C GLU A 59 30.55 6.89 -7.21
N GLY A 60 29.44 6.17 -7.43
CA GLY A 60 29.44 4.81 -7.95
C GLY A 60 29.60 4.75 -9.48
N PRO A 61 29.84 3.56 -10.04
CA PRO A 61 30.04 3.38 -11.48
C PRO A 61 28.86 3.82 -12.35
N MET A 62 27.62 3.74 -11.84
CA MET A 62 26.43 4.16 -12.58
C MET A 62 26.25 5.68 -12.59
N ARG A 63 26.84 6.39 -11.62
CA ARG A 63 26.70 7.85 -11.44
C ARG A 63 25.22 8.26 -11.42
N LEU A 64 24.41 7.58 -10.60
CA LEU A 64 23.00 7.89 -10.42
C LEU A 64 22.79 9.36 -10.02
N PRO A 65 21.80 10.05 -10.62
CA PRO A 65 21.52 11.45 -10.32
C PRO A 65 20.91 11.64 -8.93
N PHE A 66 21.00 12.86 -8.43
CA PHE A 66 20.21 13.31 -7.28
C PHE A 66 18.79 13.62 -7.73
N GLN A 67 17.78 13.18 -6.99
CA GLN A 67 16.37 13.34 -7.39
C GLN A 67 15.48 13.92 -6.30
N ARG A 68 16.05 14.36 -5.17
CA ARG A 68 15.25 15.04 -4.15
C ARG A 68 15.04 16.49 -4.59
N PRO A 69 13.84 17.07 -4.39
CA PRO A 69 13.64 18.49 -4.55
C PRO A 69 14.61 19.31 -3.70
N SER A 70 14.83 20.55 -4.12
CA SER A 70 15.45 21.56 -3.26
C SER A 70 14.77 21.57 -1.90
N VAL A 71 15.53 21.84 -0.83
CA VAL A 71 15.02 21.87 0.55
C VAL A 71 13.79 22.76 0.72
N HIS A 72 13.68 23.84 -0.05
CA HIS A 72 12.53 24.76 -0.03
C HIS A 72 11.29 24.26 -0.78
N CYS A 73 11.44 23.20 -1.58
CA CYS A 73 10.37 22.60 -2.39
C CYS A 73 9.86 21.27 -1.82
N ARG A 74 10.42 20.81 -0.69
CA ARG A 74 9.97 19.59 -0.03
C ARG A 74 8.65 19.83 0.67
N THR A 75 7.68 18.96 0.45
CA THR A 75 6.31 19.15 0.95
C THR A 75 6.15 18.84 2.44
N PHE A 76 7.04 18.02 3.00
CA PHE A 76 7.11 17.70 4.41
C PHE A 76 8.59 17.43 4.77
N SER A 77 8.99 17.68 6.02
CA SER A 77 10.38 17.49 6.44
C SER A 77 10.48 16.91 7.84
N SER A 78 11.43 16.01 8.04
CA SER A 78 11.72 15.37 9.33
C SER A 78 13.23 15.30 9.55
N GLN A 79 13.69 15.82 10.68
CA GLN A 79 15.11 15.74 11.05
C GLN A 79 15.55 14.29 11.30
N PHE A 80 14.65 13.43 11.79
CA PHE A 80 14.92 12.01 11.99
C PHE A 80 15.05 11.26 10.66
N VAL A 81 14.28 11.65 9.64
CA VAL A 81 14.43 11.12 8.28
C VAL A 81 15.79 11.52 7.69
N GLU A 82 16.18 12.80 7.75
CA GLU A 82 17.51 13.24 7.28
C GLU A 82 18.66 12.52 8.00
N LYS A 83 18.53 12.33 9.32
CA LYS A 83 19.50 11.57 10.11
C LYS A 83 19.54 10.10 9.70
N THR A 84 18.40 9.49 9.42
CA THR A 84 18.30 8.09 8.97
C THR A 84 18.97 7.91 7.62
N ILE A 85 18.69 8.82 6.67
CA ILE A 85 19.32 8.86 5.35
C ILE A 85 20.83 8.87 5.51
N LYS A 86 21.37 9.87 6.22
CA LYS A 86 22.81 10.00 6.44
C LYS A 86 23.42 8.74 7.05
N GLN A 87 22.80 8.19 8.10
CA GLN A 87 23.34 7.02 8.79
C GLN A 87 23.34 5.75 7.93
N VAL A 88 22.34 5.57 7.06
CA VAL A 88 22.24 4.41 6.17
C VAL A 88 23.23 4.55 5.01
N THR A 89 23.22 5.70 4.33
CA THR A 89 24.05 5.92 3.13
C THR A 89 25.55 5.99 3.44
N GLU A 90 25.96 6.52 4.61
CA GLU A 90 27.36 6.52 5.04
C GLU A 90 27.93 5.09 5.21
N ARG A 91 27.08 4.11 5.56
CA ARG A 91 27.49 2.71 5.77
C ARG A 91 27.46 1.88 4.49
N MET A 92 26.73 2.33 3.47
CA MET A 92 26.63 1.62 2.20
C MET A 92 27.95 1.78 1.42
N VAL A 93 28.56 0.64 1.10
CA VAL A 93 29.77 0.57 0.27
C VAL A 93 29.42 0.91 -1.18
N ASP A 94 28.31 0.38 -1.67
CA ASP A 94 27.75 0.72 -2.97
C ASP A 94 27.13 2.12 -2.94
N LYS A 95 27.77 3.06 -3.62
CA LYS A 95 27.37 4.48 -3.65
C LYS A 95 26.21 4.76 -4.59
N ASP A 96 25.94 3.89 -5.56
CA ASP A 96 24.76 4.01 -6.43
C ASP A 96 23.52 3.53 -5.67
N LEU A 97 23.62 2.40 -4.97
CA LEU A 97 22.53 1.95 -4.10
C LEU A 97 22.27 2.95 -2.96
N ALA A 98 23.31 3.56 -2.40
CA ALA A 98 23.17 4.63 -1.41
C ALA A 98 22.40 5.84 -1.97
N ARG A 99 22.68 6.25 -3.22
CA ARG A 99 21.95 7.33 -3.88
C ARG A 99 20.50 6.97 -4.15
N LEU A 100 20.24 5.73 -4.59
CA LEU A 100 18.87 5.26 -4.79
C LEU A 100 18.08 5.28 -3.48
N PHE A 101 18.68 4.81 -2.37
CA PHE A 101 18.06 4.90 -1.05
C PHE A 101 17.79 6.36 -0.63
N GLU A 102 18.77 7.26 -0.82
CA GLU A 102 18.62 8.68 -0.50
C GLU A 102 17.50 9.36 -1.28
N ASN A 103 17.34 9.02 -2.56
CA ASN A 103 16.28 9.57 -3.39
C ASN A 103 14.90 8.98 -3.04
N SER A 104 14.83 7.67 -2.78
CA SER A 104 13.57 6.94 -2.59
C SER A 104 13.02 7.02 -1.17
N PHE A 105 13.85 6.89 -0.13
CA PHE A 105 13.39 6.81 1.26
C PHE A 105 12.58 8.03 1.70
N PRO A 106 12.95 9.29 1.39
CA PRO A 106 12.15 10.47 1.75
C PRO A 106 11.14 10.88 0.67
N ASN A 107 11.02 10.17 -0.47
CA ASN A 107 10.32 10.69 -1.64
C ASN A 107 8.85 11.06 -1.37
N THR A 108 8.15 10.25 -0.57
CA THR A 108 6.80 10.54 -0.09
C THR A 108 6.74 11.87 0.65
N LEU A 109 7.62 12.09 1.64
CA LEU A 109 7.62 13.34 2.40
C LEU A 109 8.02 14.53 1.55
N ASP A 110 9.02 14.34 0.69
CA ASP A 110 9.55 15.39 -0.15
C ASP A 110 8.53 15.82 -1.22
N THR A 111 7.64 14.94 -1.69
CA THR A 111 6.88 15.20 -2.94
C THR A 111 5.38 14.91 -2.89
N THR A 112 4.88 14.06 -1.99
CA THR A 112 3.50 13.55 -2.07
C THR A 112 2.59 13.95 -0.91
N VAL A 113 3.12 14.52 0.18
CA VAL A 113 2.31 15.11 1.25
C VAL A 113 1.73 16.45 0.76
N ARG A 114 0.61 16.42 0.05
CA ARG A 114 0.03 17.63 -0.59
C ARG A 114 -0.66 18.55 0.39
N TRP A 115 -1.14 18.00 1.51
CA TRP A 115 -1.75 18.79 2.56
C TRP A 115 -1.64 18.08 3.91
N HIS A 116 -1.29 18.82 4.96
CA HIS A 116 -1.22 18.31 6.32
C HIS A 116 -1.54 19.42 7.33
N VAL A 117 -2.30 19.07 8.36
CA VAL A 117 -2.57 19.93 9.52
C VAL A 117 -2.51 19.09 10.80
N ASP A 118 -1.97 19.66 11.88
CA ASP A 118 -1.83 19.00 13.18
C ASP A 118 -3.12 19.04 14.03
N GLY A 119 -4.06 19.94 13.72
CA GLY A 119 -5.22 20.24 14.54
C GLY A 119 -6.52 20.33 13.75
N ALA A 120 -7.63 20.47 14.48
CA ALA A 120 -8.96 20.55 13.87
C ALA A 120 -9.05 21.73 12.90
N ILE A 121 -9.65 21.48 11.74
CA ILE A 121 -9.97 22.51 10.76
C ILE A 121 -11.23 23.22 11.25
N GLU A 122 -11.22 24.56 11.23
CA GLU A 122 -12.48 25.31 11.34
C GLU A 122 -13.33 25.04 10.09
N VAL A 123 -14.28 24.10 10.20
CA VAL A 123 -15.24 23.84 9.12
C VAL A 123 -16.12 25.09 8.98
N ALA A 124 -16.02 25.76 7.83
CA ALA A 124 -16.59 27.09 7.60
C ALA A 124 -18.13 27.15 7.66
N ASN A 125 -18.83 26.01 7.68
CA ASN A 125 -20.29 25.96 7.59
C ASN A 125 -20.92 25.31 8.83
N SER A 126 -21.80 26.06 9.51
CA SER A 126 -22.49 25.63 10.73
C SER A 126 -23.49 24.48 10.51
N GLU A 127 -24.02 24.33 9.30
CA GLU A 127 -24.96 23.24 8.94
C GLU A 127 -24.26 21.88 8.77
N GLU A 128 -23.07 21.84 8.17
CA GLU A 128 -22.29 20.59 8.00
C GLU A 128 -21.83 20.05 9.37
N ARG A 129 -21.53 20.96 10.30
CA ARG A 129 -21.13 20.64 11.68
C ARG A 129 -22.24 19.96 12.49
N LEU A 130 -23.51 20.23 12.19
CA LEU A 130 -24.66 19.62 12.88
C LEU A 130 -24.99 18.21 12.37
N VAL A 131 -24.65 17.90 11.11
CA VAL A 131 -24.96 16.60 10.46
C VAL A 131 -23.79 15.61 10.56
N ASN A 132 -22.54 16.11 10.64
CA ASN A 132 -21.32 15.32 10.61
C ASN A 132 -20.39 15.62 11.79
N GLU A 133 -20.88 15.49 13.03
CA GLU A 133 -20.08 15.71 14.24
C GLU A 133 -18.75 14.92 14.20
N GLY A 134 -17.65 15.62 14.49
CA GLY A 134 -16.29 15.08 14.49
C GLY A 134 -15.62 14.91 13.11
N LYS A 135 -16.31 15.17 11.99
CA LYS A 135 -15.69 15.09 10.64
C LYS A 135 -14.55 16.10 10.54
N TRP A 136 -13.40 15.69 10.01
CA TRP A 136 -12.18 16.50 9.89
C TRP A 136 -11.60 17.06 11.21
N GLN A 137 -11.91 16.40 12.34
CA GLN A 137 -11.34 16.75 13.64
C GLN A 137 -9.94 16.14 13.81
N GLY A 138 -9.06 16.87 14.52
CA GLY A 138 -7.69 16.42 14.80
C GLY A 138 -6.76 16.60 13.61
N ALA A 139 -5.59 15.98 13.67
CA ALA A 139 -4.65 15.99 12.56
C ALA A 139 -5.29 15.37 11.30
N GLN A 140 -4.93 15.88 10.14
CA GLN A 140 -5.37 15.39 8.83
C GLN A 140 -4.20 15.44 7.84
N SER A 141 -4.12 14.47 6.96
CA SER A 141 -3.04 14.37 5.97
C SER A 141 -3.58 13.80 4.67
N PHE A 142 -3.34 14.49 3.56
CA PHE A 142 -3.67 14.04 2.22
C PHE A 142 -2.39 13.71 1.46
N ILE A 143 -2.24 12.44 1.10
CA ILE A 143 -1.01 11.87 0.54
C ILE A 143 -1.33 11.26 -0.82
N VAL A 144 -0.74 11.83 -1.86
CA VAL A 144 -1.02 11.39 -3.23
C VAL A 144 -0.05 10.30 -3.69
N THR A 145 -0.42 9.56 -4.74
CA THR A 145 0.43 8.49 -5.29
C THR A 145 1.75 9.04 -5.83
N GLY A 146 1.71 10.25 -6.39
CA GLY A 146 2.87 11.00 -6.88
C GLY A 146 2.49 11.89 -8.04
N ASP A 147 2.45 11.32 -9.23
CA ASP A 147 2.21 12.02 -10.49
C ASP A 147 0.71 12.20 -10.82
N ILE A 148 -0.17 11.59 -10.02
CA ILE A 148 -1.62 11.78 -9.98
C ILE A 148 -1.99 12.50 -8.67
N ASN A 149 -2.78 13.57 -8.76
CA ASN A 149 -3.20 14.35 -7.60
C ASN A 149 -4.47 13.77 -6.94
N ALA A 150 -4.39 12.50 -6.53
CA ALA A 150 -5.42 11.79 -5.81
C ALA A 150 -4.78 10.79 -4.83
N GLU A 151 -5.50 10.44 -3.77
CA GLU A 151 -5.05 9.52 -2.73
C GLU A 151 -5.69 8.15 -2.90
N TRP A 152 -4.87 7.13 -3.14
CA TRP A 152 -5.27 5.73 -2.99
C TRP A 152 -5.05 5.29 -1.55
N LEU A 153 -6.02 4.59 -0.96
CA LEU A 153 -5.89 4.08 0.41
C LEU A 153 -4.70 3.11 0.55
N ARG A 154 -4.47 2.30 -0.48
CA ARG A 154 -3.33 1.38 -0.59
C ARG A 154 -2.00 2.14 -0.61
N ASP A 155 -1.86 3.07 -1.55
CA ASP A 155 -0.62 3.78 -1.82
C ASP A 155 -0.22 4.63 -0.64
N SER A 156 -1.13 5.46 -0.10
CA SER A 156 -0.80 6.33 1.04
C SER A 156 -0.45 5.54 2.30
N ALA A 157 -1.07 4.37 2.51
CA ALA A 157 -0.68 3.48 3.59
C ALA A 157 0.75 2.94 3.39
N ASN A 158 1.04 2.37 2.21
CA ASN A 158 2.36 1.79 1.92
C ASN A 158 3.48 2.84 1.84
N GLN A 159 3.20 4.03 1.30
CA GLN A 159 4.10 5.18 1.27
C GLN A 159 4.48 5.68 2.67
N LEU A 160 3.68 5.41 3.71
CA LEU A 160 3.99 5.80 5.09
C LEU A 160 4.66 4.69 5.90
N MET A 161 4.59 3.43 5.45
CA MET A 161 5.02 2.26 6.24
C MET A 161 6.45 2.37 6.77
N GLN A 162 7.37 2.88 5.97
CA GLN A 162 8.78 3.05 6.32
C GLN A 162 9.05 4.10 7.41
N TYR A 163 8.10 5.00 7.67
CA TYR A 163 8.24 6.06 8.68
C TYR A 163 7.62 5.69 10.04
N HIS A 164 6.81 4.63 10.13
CA HIS A 164 6.22 4.17 11.38
C HIS A 164 7.24 3.97 12.53
N PRO A 165 8.44 3.38 12.30
CA PRO A 165 9.45 3.26 13.35
C PRO A 165 9.95 4.61 13.91
N LEU A 166 9.84 5.68 13.13
CA LEU A 166 10.25 7.03 13.51
C LEU A 166 9.15 7.78 14.28
N ALA A 167 7.88 7.44 14.07
CA ALA A 167 6.72 8.10 14.68
C ALA A 167 6.76 8.15 16.22
N LYS A 168 7.45 7.20 16.87
CA LYS A 168 7.63 7.23 18.33
C LYS A 168 8.54 8.37 18.81
N TYR A 169 9.43 8.86 17.96
CA TYR A 169 10.49 9.82 18.30
C TYR A 169 10.31 11.18 17.61
N ASP A 170 9.62 11.19 16.48
CA ASP A 170 9.35 12.38 15.68
C ASP A 170 7.85 12.71 15.72
N HIS A 171 7.50 13.78 16.44
CA HIS A 171 6.11 14.22 16.60
C HIS A 171 5.47 14.67 15.28
N GLY A 172 6.27 15.20 14.34
CA GLY A 172 5.76 15.56 13.01
C GLY A 172 5.34 14.32 12.23
N ILE A 173 6.18 13.29 12.22
CA ILE A 173 5.85 12.00 11.59
C ILE A 173 4.67 11.32 12.30
N TYR A 174 4.62 11.38 13.64
CA TYR A 174 3.49 10.89 14.43
C TYR A 174 2.17 11.52 13.95
N ASN A 175 2.12 12.85 13.89
CA ASN A 175 0.92 13.57 13.48
C ASN A 175 0.59 13.40 12.00
N LEU A 176 1.60 13.28 11.13
CA LEU A 176 1.38 12.99 9.71
C LEU A 176 0.64 11.67 9.52
N ILE A 177 1.10 10.61 10.20
CA ILE A 177 0.48 9.28 10.11
C ILE A 177 -0.89 9.25 10.80
N LEU A 178 -1.02 9.86 11.99
CA LEU A 178 -2.30 10.01 12.66
C LEU A 178 -3.31 10.76 11.77
N GLY A 179 -2.85 11.81 11.09
CA GLY A 179 -3.64 12.58 10.15
C GLY A 179 -4.09 11.76 8.95
N ALA A 180 -3.21 10.92 8.39
CA ALA A 180 -3.57 10.02 7.30
C ALA A 180 -4.65 9.01 7.74
N ILE A 181 -4.54 8.44 8.95
CA ILE A 181 -5.57 7.53 9.49
C ILE A 181 -6.93 8.25 9.61
N ASN A 182 -6.93 9.48 10.13
CA ASN A 182 -8.15 10.25 10.29
C ASN A 182 -8.77 10.65 8.94
N THR A 183 -7.95 11.02 7.96
CA THR A 183 -8.40 11.35 6.61
C THR A 183 -8.97 10.13 5.90
N GLN A 184 -8.27 8.99 5.92
CA GLN A 184 -8.78 7.73 5.36
C GLN A 184 -10.07 7.25 6.04
N ALA A 185 -10.25 7.51 7.35
CA ALA A 185 -11.51 7.17 8.02
C ALA A 185 -12.71 7.90 7.39
N GLU A 186 -12.56 9.16 6.96
CA GLU A 186 -13.63 9.88 6.26
C GLU A 186 -13.90 9.32 4.88
N TYR A 187 -12.85 8.97 4.13
CA TYR A 187 -12.95 8.31 2.84
C TYR A 187 -13.74 6.99 2.92
N VAL A 188 -13.38 6.14 3.89
CA VAL A 188 -14.07 4.86 4.15
C VAL A 188 -15.52 5.08 4.61
N ILE A 189 -15.81 6.09 5.42
CA ILE A 189 -17.21 6.35 5.86
C ILE A 189 -18.09 6.74 4.69
N GLU A 190 -17.58 7.57 3.78
CA GLU A 190 -18.38 8.20 2.73
C GLU A 190 -18.48 7.34 1.47
N SER A 191 -17.43 6.61 1.10
CA SER A 191 -17.39 5.83 -0.14
C SER A 191 -16.49 4.58 0.00
N PRO A 192 -16.91 3.58 0.80
CA PRO A 192 -16.08 2.42 1.17
C PRO A 192 -15.81 1.42 0.03
N TYR A 193 -16.46 1.60 -1.12
CA TYR A 193 -16.27 0.80 -2.31
C TYR A 193 -15.25 1.40 -3.29
N CYS A 194 -14.71 2.58 -2.98
CA CYS A 194 -13.83 3.29 -3.88
C CYS A 194 -12.36 3.18 -3.42
N ASN A 195 -11.45 3.06 -4.37
CA ASN A 195 -10.02 2.92 -4.15
C ASN A 195 -9.31 4.28 -3.99
N ALA A 196 -9.78 5.32 -4.70
CA ALA A 196 -9.09 6.60 -4.84
C ALA A 196 -9.95 7.83 -4.53
N PHE A 197 -9.37 8.82 -3.86
CA PHE A 197 -10.08 9.96 -3.30
C PHE A 197 -9.48 11.31 -3.70
N GLN A 198 -10.36 12.30 -3.79
CA GLN A 198 -10.01 13.70 -4.06
C GLN A 198 -9.42 14.36 -2.81
N PRO A 199 -8.69 15.48 -2.96
CA PRO A 199 -8.24 16.27 -1.82
C PRO A 199 -9.42 16.65 -0.91
N PRO A 200 -9.25 16.60 0.43
CA PRO A 200 -10.28 17.07 1.34
C PRO A 200 -10.64 18.52 1.04
N ALA A 201 -11.92 18.90 1.07
CA ALA A 201 -12.36 20.25 0.75
C ALA A 201 -11.62 21.34 1.56
N ALA A 202 -11.28 21.02 2.82
CA ALA A 202 -10.52 21.89 3.71
C ALA A 202 -9.09 22.18 3.25
N SER A 203 -8.51 21.36 2.36
CA SER A 203 -7.18 21.58 1.80
C SER A 203 -7.14 22.76 0.82
N ASN A 204 -8.30 23.18 0.28
CA ASN A 204 -8.41 24.12 -0.84
C ASN A 204 -7.65 23.70 -2.10
N LEU A 205 -7.25 22.43 -2.21
CA LEU A 205 -6.68 21.87 -3.43
C LEU A 205 -7.81 21.53 -4.41
N ALA A 206 -7.55 21.77 -5.69
CA ALA A 206 -8.52 21.44 -6.73
C ALA A 206 -8.63 19.91 -6.92
N ALA A 207 -9.87 19.43 -7.01
CA ALA A 207 -10.13 18.08 -7.47
C ALA A 207 -9.62 17.87 -8.91
N SER A 208 -9.17 16.67 -9.21
CA SER A 208 -8.69 16.28 -10.53
C SER A 208 -9.68 15.34 -11.23
N SER A 209 -9.79 15.42 -12.55
CA SER A 209 -10.62 14.48 -13.32
C SER A 209 -9.79 13.29 -13.76
N ASN A 210 -10.31 12.08 -13.56
CA ASN A 210 -9.71 10.87 -14.11
C ASN A 210 -10.02 10.66 -15.62
N GLY A 211 -10.90 11.49 -16.21
CA GLY A 211 -11.29 11.41 -17.62
C GLY A 211 -12.14 10.18 -17.99
N GLN A 212 -12.47 9.34 -17.03
CA GLN A 212 -13.18 8.07 -17.24
C GLN A 212 -14.69 8.25 -17.21
N LYS A 213 -15.40 7.35 -17.88
CA LYS A 213 -16.87 7.32 -17.93
C LYS A 213 -17.37 6.07 -17.21
N ASP A 214 -17.48 6.20 -15.91
CA ASP A 214 -17.86 5.10 -15.03
C ASP A 214 -19.34 5.13 -14.69
N VAL A 215 -19.95 3.95 -14.63
CA VAL A 215 -21.29 3.72 -14.10
C VAL A 215 -21.15 2.79 -12.91
N VAL A 216 -21.25 3.36 -11.72
CA VAL A 216 -20.99 2.68 -10.46
C VAL A 216 -22.24 2.68 -9.58
N HIS A 217 -22.46 1.58 -8.87
CA HIS A 217 -23.42 1.51 -7.77
C HIS A 217 -22.70 0.92 -6.55
N PRO A 218 -22.86 1.47 -5.34
CA PRO A 218 -23.55 2.74 -5.04
C PRO A 218 -22.96 3.94 -5.79
N THR A 219 -23.79 4.96 -6.04
CA THR A 219 -23.32 6.19 -6.67
C THR A 219 -22.42 6.95 -5.70
N TYR A 220 -21.30 7.47 -6.20
CA TYR A 220 -20.36 8.27 -5.43
C TYR A 220 -20.41 9.75 -5.85
N GLU A 221 -19.87 10.63 -5.00
CA GLU A 221 -19.74 12.05 -5.27
C GLU A 221 -18.38 12.33 -5.95
N PRO A 222 -18.35 12.77 -7.23
CA PRO A 222 -17.08 12.96 -7.96
C PRO A 222 -16.16 14.06 -7.39
N SER A 223 -16.70 14.99 -6.59
CA SER A 223 -15.88 15.96 -5.86
C SER A 223 -15.16 15.37 -4.64
N PHE A 224 -15.52 14.15 -4.22
CA PHE A 224 -14.92 13.45 -3.08
C PHE A 224 -14.12 12.21 -3.52
N VAL A 225 -14.56 11.52 -4.56
CA VAL A 225 -13.94 10.29 -5.09
C VAL A 225 -13.26 10.58 -6.42
N PHE A 226 -12.01 10.12 -6.55
CA PHE A 226 -11.26 10.17 -7.81
C PHE A 226 -11.57 8.96 -8.70
N GLU A 227 -11.56 7.76 -8.12
CA GLU A 227 -11.89 6.51 -8.82
C GLU A 227 -12.60 5.57 -7.85
N CYS A 228 -13.58 4.80 -8.35
CA CYS A 228 -14.38 3.90 -7.53
C CYS A 228 -14.31 2.44 -7.97
N LYS A 229 -13.09 1.92 -8.14
CA LYS A 229 -12.84 0.48 -8.30
C LYS A 229 -12.81 -0.16 -6.91
N TYR A 230 -13.67 -1.16 -6.70
CA TYR A 230 -13.72 -1.85 -5.40
C TYR A 230 -12.61 -2.89 -5.27
N GLU A 231 -11.70 -2.58 -4.36
CA GLU A 231 -10.54 -3.39 -4.01
C GLU A 231 -10.60 -3.74 -2.54
N LEU A 232 -10.63 -5.03 -2.22
CA LEU A 232 -10.67 -5.48 -0.83
C LEU A 232 -9.43 -5.00 -0.05
N ASP A 233 -8.29 -4.90 -0.73
CA ASP A 233 -7.05 -4.43 -0.11
C ASP A 233 -7.09 -2.95 0.25
N SER A 234 -7.87 -2.10 -0.43
CA SER A 234 -8.01 -0.69 -0.04
C SER A 234 -8.51 -0.55 1.41
N LEU A 235 -9.48 -1.38 1.79
CA LEU A 235 -9.99 -1.44 3.17
C LEU A 235 -9.02 -2.15 4.12
N ALA A 236 -8.27 -3.15 3.63
CA ALA A 236 -7.25 -3.81 4.44
C ALA A 236 -6.06 -2.86 4.75
N HIS A 237 -5.68 -2.00 3.82
CA HIS A 237 -4.62 -1.00 3.99
C HIS A 237 -5.01 0.11 4.97
N PHE A 238 -6.27 0.52 5.02
CA PHE A 238 -6.79 1.40 6.07
C PHE A 238 -6.58 0.80 7.48
N LEU A 239 -6.85 -0.50 7.63
CA LEU A 239 -6.60 -1.22 8.89
C LEU A 239 -5.09 -1.40 9.13
N LEU A 240 -4.30 -1.72 8.11
CA LEU A 240 -2.84 -1.84 8.21
C LEU A 240 -2.19 -0.56 8.71
N LEU A 241 -2.58 0.60 8.18
CA LEU A 241 -2.08 1.91 8.58
C LEU A 241 -2.33 2.14 10.08
N SER A 242 -3.57 1.87 10.52
CA SER A 242 -3.99 2.00 11.93
C SER A 242 -3.25 1.02 12.86
N ASN A 243 -3.19 -0.26 12.48
CA ASN A 243 -2.54 -1.32 13.24
C ASN A 243 -1.02 -1.08 13.36
N SER A 244 -0.38 -0.65 12.26
CA SER A 244 1.05 -0.33 12.23
C SER A 244 1.38 0.88 13.07
N PHE A 245 0.50 1.90 13.11
CA PHE A 245 0.68 3.08 13.95
C PHE A 245 0.65 2.69 15.43
N HIS A 246 -0.36 1.92 15.84
CA HIS A 246 -0.43 1.41 17.20
C HIS A 246 0.78 0.55 17.57
N ASN A 247 1.18 -0.38 16.69
CA ASN A 247 2.29 -1.30 16.97
C ASN A 247 3.62 -0.59 17.23
N HIS A 248 3.89 0.54 16.55
CA HIS A 248 5.16 1.27 16.70
C HIS A 248 5.11 2.36 17.78
N THR A 249 3.96 2.97 18.04
CA THR A 249 3.82 4.10 18.97
C THR A 249 3.19 3.71 20.30
N GLY A 250 2.39 2.64 20.34
CA GLY A 250 1.50 2.28 21.44
C GLY A 250 0.24 3.16 21.54
N SER A 251 0.09 4.16 20.66
CA SER A 251 -1.02 5.10 20.71
C SER A 251 -2.32 4.48 20.23
N THR A 252 -3.42 4.85 20.87
CA THR A 252 -4.81 4.53 20.48
C THR A 252 -5.60 5.79 20.15
N GLU A 253 -4.93 6.93 19.95
CA GLU A 253 -5.57 8.23 19.74
C GLU A 253 -6.45 8.27 18.49
N PHE A 254 -6.08 7.51 17.46
CA PHE A 254 -6.89 7.37 16.24
C PHE A 254 -8.20 6.63 16.45
N ILE A 255 -8.42 5.93 17.58
CA ILE A 255 -9.67 5.23 17.89
C ILE A 255 -10.73 6.27 18.32
N THR A 256 -11.14 7.08 17.37
CA THR A 256 -12.19 8.08 17.52
C THR A 256 -13.57 7.47 17.22
N PRO A 257 -14.68 8.12 17.60
CA PRO A 257 -16.00 7.69 17.17
C PRO A 257 -16.14 7.57 15.64
N ARG A 258 -15.42 8.42 14.89
CA ARG A 258 -15.40 8.37 13.42
C ARG A 258 -14.62 7.18 12.90
N TRP A 259 -13.45 6.90 13.45
CA TRP A 259 -12.71 5.69 13.09
C TRP A 259 -13.52 4.40 13.41
N ILE A 260 -14.23 4.36 14.54
CA ILE A 260 -15.14 3.25 14.87
C ILE A 260 -16.30 3.16 13.86
N LYS A 261 -16.81 4.30 13.37
CA LYS A 261 -17.81 4.32 12.29
C LYS A 261 -17.23 3.76 10.99
N ALA A 262 -16.02 4.17 10.60
CA ALA A 262 -15.32 3.64 9.43
C ALA A 262 -15.13 2.13 9.53
N LEU A 263 -14.69 1.62 10.68
CA LEU A 263 -14.52 0.20 10.93
C LEU A 263 -15.83 -0.59 10.82
N LYS A 264 -16.95 -0.03 11.31
CA LYS A 264 -18.27 -0.63 11.10
C LYS A 264 -18.68 -0.63 9.62
N THR A 265 -18.35 0.42 8.87
CA THR A 265 -18.55 0.47 7.42
C THR A 265 -17.75 -0.62 6.71
N VAL A 266 -16.49 -0.84 7.08
CA VAL A 266 -15.66 -1.95 6.57
C VAL A 266 -16.35 -3.30 6.81
N LEU A 267 -16.84 -3.55 8.03
CA LEU A 267 -17.57 -4.77 8.35
C LEU A 267 -18.84 -4.96 7.51
N THR A 268 -19.58 -3.87 7.24
CA THR A 268 -20.73 -3.91 6.33
C THR A 268 -20.32 -4.31 4.92
N VAL A 269 -19.25 -3.71 4.36
CA VAL A 269 -18.77 -4.07 3.03
C VAL A 269 -18.31 -5.53 2.98
N ILE A 270 -17.59 -5.99 4.00
CA ILE A 270 -17.17 -7.40 4.11
C ILE A 270 -18.38 -8.34 4.10
N GLU A 271 -19.45 -8.00 4.83
CA GLU A 271 -20.69 -8.78 4.82
C GLU A 271 -21.32 -8.80 3.42
N GLU A 272 -21.55 -7.62 2.84
CA GLU A 272 -22.19 -7.46 1.52
C GLU A 272 -21.41 -8.19 0.42
N GLN A 273 -20.07 -8.13 0.47
CA GLN A 273 -19.19 -8.73 -0.53
C GLN A 273 -18.82 -10.19 -0.23
N SER A 274 -19.29 -10.74 0.90
CA SER A 274 -19.27 -12.20 1.18
C SER A 274 -20.48 -12.94 0.60
N GLU A 275 -21.51 -12.22 0.12
CA GLU A 275 -22.70 -12.84 -0.46
C GLU A 275 -22.40 -13.52 -1.81
N SER A 276 -23.03 -14.67 -2.03
CA SER A 276 -22.93 -15.39 -3.29
C SER A 276 -23.80 -14.76 -4.39
N THR A 277 -23.45 -15.06 -5.64
CA THR A 277 -24.21 -14.56 -6.80
C THR A 277 -25.62 -15.15 -6.88
N PHE A 278 -25.82 -16.37 -6.38
CA PHE A 278 -27.11 -17.04 -6.32
C PHE A 278 -27.47 -17.42 -4.90
N ASP A 279 -28.75 -17.34 -4.54
CA ASP A 279 -29.23 -17.84 -3.25
C ASP A 279 -29.02 -19.34 -3.13
N LYS A 280 -28.49 -19.79 -1.99
CA LYS A 280 -28.14 -21.20 -1.76
C LYS A 280 -29.36 -22.14 -1.78
N LYS A 281 -30.54 -21.65 -1.42
CA LYS A 281 -31.77 -22.46 -1.30
C LYS A 281 -32.64 -22.35 -2.55
N SER A 282 -32.93 -21.15 -3.01
CA SER A 282 -33.81 -20.95 -4.17
C SER A 282 -33.08 -21.01 -5.51
N GLY A 283 -31.78 -20.74 -5.54
CA GLY A 283 -31.01 -20.58 -6.77
C GLY A 283 -31.24 -19.24 -7.48
N ASP A 284 -32.04 -18.34 -6.89
CA ASP A 284 -32.33 -17.04 -7.50
C ASP A 284 -31.09 -16.16 -7.54
N PHE A 285 -30.96 -15.36 -8.60
CA PHE A 285 -29.91 -14.36 -8.70
C PHE A 285 -30.06 -13.30 -7.61
N LYS A 286 -29.00 -13.10 -6.83
CA LYS A 286 -28.87 -12.01 -5.86
C LYS A 286 -28.03 -10.90 -6.47
N LYS A 287 -28.64 -9.72 -6.62
CA LYS A 287 -27.94 -8.54 -7.11
C LYS A 287 -26.85 -8.13 -6.10
N ASN A 288 -25.59 -8.07 -6.55
CA ASN A 288 -24.50 -7.52 -5.73
C ASN A 288 -24.76 -6.03 -5.42
N VAL A 289 -24.40 -5.61 -4.21
CA VAL A 289 -24.49 -4.20 -3.80
C VAL A 289 -23.57 -3.35 -4.66
N TYR A 290 -22.32 -3.79 -4.87
CA TYR A 290 -21.38 -3.11 -5.74
C TYR A 290 -21.52 -3.55 -7.21
N THR A 291 -21.57 -2.59 -8.12
CA THR A 291 -21.44 -2.82 -9.57
C THR A 291 -20.61 -1.73 -10.22
N PHE A 292 -19.81 -2.07 -11.22
CA PHE A 292 -18.95 -1.12 -11.93
C PHE A 292 -18.91 -1.41 -13.43
N LYS A 293 -19.08 -0.37 -14.25
CA LYS A 293 -18.82 -0.42 -15.69
C LYS A 293 -18.05 0.81 -16.12
N ARG A 294 -17.13 0.64 -17.07
CA ARG A 294 -16.36 1.70 -17.70
C ARG A 294 -16.47 1.54 -19.21
N GLN A 295 -16.57 2.65 -19.94
CA GLN A 295 -16.46 2.62 -21.39
C GLN A 295 -14.99 2.53 -21.80
N THR A 296 -14.53 1.32 -22.13
CA THR A 296 -13.12 1.01 -22.41
C THR A 296 -13.00 -0.14 -23.41
N ASP A 297 -11.85 -0.25 -24.09
CA ASP A 297 -11.45 -1.40 -24.92
C ASP A 297 -10.53 -2.39 -24.17
N GLN A 298 -10.11 -2.05 -22.94
CA GLN A 298 -9.30 -2.89 -22.08
C GLN A 298 -10.19 -3.75 -21.18
N GLY A 299 -10.07 -5.08 -21.31
CA GLY A 299 -10.88 -6.03 -20.55
C GLY A 299 -10.63 -6.01 -19.03
N THR A 300 -9.47 -5.52 -18.59
CA THR A 300 -9.13 -5.34 -17.17
C THR A 300 -9.77 -4.11 -16.56
N GLU A 301 -10.22 -3.15 -17.37
CA GLU A 301 -10.74 -1.87 -16.90
C GLU A 301 -12.26 -1.87 -16.66
N THR A 302 -12.93 -3.02 -16.77
CA THR A 302 -14.38 -3.13 -16.51
C THR A 302 -14.81 -4.52 -16.05
N LEU A 303 -15.97 -4.63 -15.42
CA LEU A 303 -16.49 -5.90 -14.91
C LEU A 303 -17.47 -6.55 -15.90
N SER A 304 -17.37 -7.87 -16.02
CA SER A 304 -18.30 -8.71 -16.79
C SER A 304 -19.73 -8.65 -16.24
N LEU A 305 -20.68 -9.24 -17.00
CA LEU A 305 -22.07 -9.43 -16.57
C LEU A 305 -22.77 -8.12 -16.13
N SER A 306 -22.69 -7.09 -16.99
CA SER A 306 -23.28 -5.78 -16.74
C SER A 306 -22.77 -5.08 -15.47
N GLY A 307 -21.50 -5.33 -15.13
CA GLY A 307 -20.82 -4.67 -14.02
C GLY A 307 -20.84 -5.44 -12.71
N VAL A 308 -21.32 -6.68 -12.69
CA VAL A 308 -21.36 -7.52 -11.48
C VAL A 308 -20.04 -8.29 -11.27
N GLY A 309 -19.34 -8.61 -12.36
CA GLY A 309 -18.22 -9.56 -12.35
C GLY A 309 -18.68 -11.01 -12.39
N ASN A 310 -17.73 -11.94 -12.51
CA ASN A 310 -18.03 -13.36 -12.67
C ASN A 310 -18.72 -13.96 -11.42
N PRO A 311 -19.57 -15.01 -11.57
CA PRO A 311 -20.33 -15.56 -10.46
C PRO A 311 -19.44 -16.17 -9.35
N LEU A 312 -19.85 -15.99 -8.10
CA LEU A 312 -19.18 -16.52 -6.91
C LEU A 312 -20.12 -17.44 -6.12
N ASN A 313 -19.58 -18.57 -5.65
CA ASN A 313 -20.32 -19.57 -4.90
C ASN A 313 -20.51 -19.18 -3.42
N SER A 314 -21.51 -19.78 -2.79
CA SER A 314 -21.83 -19.59 -1.37
C SER A 314 -20.96 -20.44 -0.45
N GLY A 315 -20.80 -19.99 0.80
CA GLY A 315 -20.23 -20.80 1.88
C GLY A 315 -18.71 -20.94 1.88
N THR A 316 -18.00 -20.08 1.14
CA THR A 316 -16.53 -20.07 1.10
C THR A 316 -15.91 -19.34 2.31
N GLY A 317 -16.64 -18.40 2.90
CA GLY A 317 -16.11 -17.47 3.90
C GLY A 317 -15.18 -16.38 3.33
N LEU A 318 -14.92 -16.42 2.02
CA LEU A 318 -14.13 -15.43 1.30
C LEU A 318 -14.96 -14.20 0.93
N VAL A 319 -14.29 -13.07 0.79
CA VAL A 319 -14.86 -11.77 0.41
C VAL A 319 -14.47 -11.46 -1.03
N ARG A 320 -15.42 -10.99 -1.83
CA ARG A 320 -15.17 -10.54 -3.20
C ARG A 320 -14.17 -9.38 -3.19
N SER A 321 -13.26 -9.36 -4.15
CA SER A 321 -12.58 -8.15 -4.62
C SER A 321 -12.95 -7.97 -6.08
N ALA A 322 -13.51 -6.83 -6.47
CA ALA A 322 -13.88 -6.63 -7.87
C ALA A 322 -12.63 -6.39 -8.72
N PHE A 323 -11.71 -5.58 -8.20
CA PHE A 323 -10.42 -5.29 -8.78
C PHE A 323 -9.27 -5.78 -7.88
N ARG A 324 -8.09 -5.86 -8.45
CA ARG A 324 -6.82 -6.22 -7.80
C ARG A 324 -6.11 -4.97 -7.28
N PRO A 325 -5.02 -5.13 -6.51
CA PRO A 325 -4.16 -4.02 -6.14
C PRO A 325 -3.45 -3.34 -7.33
N SER A 326 -3.53 -3.92 -8.54
CA SER A 326 -3.09 -3.32 -9.80
C SER A 326 -4.17 -2.44 -10.46
N ASP A 327 -5.31 -2.23 -9.79
CA ASP A 327 -6.54 -1.63 -10.33
C ASP A 327 -7.16 -2.42 -11.51
N ASP A 328 -6.67 -3.62 -11.84
CA ASP A 328 -7.24 -4.50 -12.87
C ASP A 328 -8.38 -5.36 -12.32
N ALA A 329 -9.42 -5.60 -13.12
CA ALA A 329 -10.52 -6.49 -12.77
C ALA A 329 -10.04 -7.91 -12.46
N THR A 330 -10.55 -8.48 -11.38
CA THR A 330 -10.34 -9.90 -11.07
C THR A 330 -10.99 -10.79 -12.13
N ILE A 331 -10.37 -11.94 -12.43
CA ILE A 331 -10.99 -12.95 -13.29
C ILE A 331 -11.95 -13.79 -12.46
N LEU A 332 -11.49 -14.32 -11.32
CA LEU A 332 -12.36 -14.94 -10.32
C LEU A 332 -12.36 -14.08 -9.06
N GLY A 333 -13.55 -13.61 -8.66
CA GLY A 333 -13.71 -12.52 -7.70
C GLY A 333 -13.26 -12.77 -6.26
N PHE A 334 -12.91 -14.00 -5.87
CA PHE A 334 -12.23 -14.22 -4.59
C PHE A 334 -10.71 -14.16 -4.78
N LEU A 335 -10.17 -12.95 -4.66
CA LEU A 335 -8.73 -12.69 -4.69
C LEU A 335 -8.07 -13.14 -3.39
N ILE A 336 -7.27 -14.20 -3.46
CA ILE A 336 -6.68 -14.87 -2.29
C ILE A 336 -5.72 -13.98 -1.49
N PRO A 337 -4.75 -13.27 -2.10
CA PRO A 337 -3.83 -12.45 -1.31
C PRO A 337 -4.52 -11.28 -0.59
N ALA A 338 -5.55 -10.66 -1.19
CA ALA A 338 -6.35 -9.63 -0.52
C ALA A 338 -7.20 -10.18 0.64
N ASN A 339 -7.78 -11.36 0.49
CA ASN A 339 -8.47 -12.05 1.58
C ASN A 339 -7.51 -12.40 2.73
N ALA A 340 -6.30 -12.84 2.41
CA ALA A 340 -5.25 -13.11 3.38
C ALA A 340 -4.85 -11.85 4.17
N GLN A 341 -4.63 -10.72 3.48
CA GLN A 341 -4.35 -9.44 4.14
C GLN A 341 -5.50 -9.01 5.04
N MET A 342 -6.75 -9.05 4.54
CA MET A 342 -7.93 -8.66 5.31
C MET A 342 -8.07 -9.51 6.58
N ALA A 343 -7.88 -10.83 6.49
CA ALA A 343 -7.93 -11.70 7.66
C ALA A 343 -6.88 -11.32 8.72
N VAL A 344 -5.64 -11.01 8.30
CA VAL A 344 -4.57 -10.60 9.20
C VAL A 344 -4.89 -9.26 9.87
N GLU A 345 -5.34 -8.27 9.09
CA GLU A 345 -5.56 -6.93 9.63
C GLU A 345 -6.80 -6.88 10.55
N LEU A 346 -7.86 -7.63 10.25
CA LEU A 346 -8.99 -7.80 11.19
C LEU A 346 -8.54 -8.46 12.50
N GLU A 347 -7.69 -9.48 12.44
CA GLU A 347 -7.17 -10.17 13.62
C GLU A 347 -6.33 -9.22 14.50
N LYS A 348 -5.47 -8.40 13.88
CA LYS A 348 -4.67 -7.38 14.57
C LYS A 348 -5.57 -6.30 15.18
N THR A 349 -6.57 -5.82 14.45
CA THR A 349 -7.52 -4.82 14.94
C THR A 349 -8.38 -5.38 16.09
N ALA A 350 -8.78 -6.65 16.04
CA ALA A 350 -9.48 -7.30 17.14
C ALA A 350 -8.66 -7.27 18.44
N LYS A 351 -7.37 -7.68 18.37
CA LYS A 351 -6.44 -7.64 19.52
C LYS A 351 -6.27 -6.22 20.07
N LEU A 352 -6.18 -5.23 19.18
CA LEU A 352 -6.10 -3.82 19.56
C LEU A 352 -7.37 -3.35 20.28
N LEU A 353 -8.56 -3.70 19.80
CA LEU A 353 -9.83 -3.31 20.42
C LEU A 353 -10.13 -4.00 21.76
N GLN A 354 -9.55 -5.18 22.00
CA GLN A 354 -9.59 -5.81 23.33
C GLN A 354 -8.89 -4.93 24.38
N LEU A 355 -7.86 -4.17 23.99
CA LEU A 355 -7.14 -3.25 24.88
C LEU A 355 -7.88 -1.91 25.08
N SER A 356 -8.70 -1.48 24.11
CA SER A 356 -9.37 -0.17 24.11
C SER A 356 -10.83 -0.18 24.57
N GLN A 357 -11.24 -1.20 25.35
CA GLN A 357 -12.58 -1.32 25.96
C GLN A 357 -13.75 -1.46 24.95
N ASN A 358 -13.51 -2.02 23.76
CA ASN A 358 -14.56 -2.37 22.79
C ASN A 358 -14.69 -3.90 22.57
N PRO A 359 -14.93 -4.70 23.63
CA PRO A 359 -14.80 -6.15 23.57
C PRO A 359 -15.79 -6.83 22.62
N LEU A 360 -17.00 -6.29 22.49
CA LEU A 360 -18.01 -6.84 21.57
C LEU A 360 -17.58 -6.67 20.10
N LEU A 361 -17.08 -5.49 19.73
CA LEU A 361 -16.60 -5.24 18.37
C LEU A 361 -15.33 -6.06 18.09
N ALA A 362 -14.45 -6.19 19.08
CA ALA A 362 -13.27 -7.06 18.97
C ALA A 362 -13.65 -8.51 18.68
N GLN A 363 -14.66 -9.07 19.35
CA GLN A 363 -15.13 -10.42 19.10
C GLN A 363 -15.66 -10.58 17.67
N VAL A 364 -16.45 -9.63 17.17
CA VAL A 364 -16.96 -9.65 15.79
C VAL A 364 -15.83 -9.67 14.77
N LEU A 365 -14.79 -8.86 14.98
CA LEU A 365 -13.61 -8.82 14.11
C LEU A 365 -12.83 -10.14 14.16
N GLU A 366 -12.63 -10.72 15.34
CA GLU A 366 -11.93 -11.99 15.52
C GLU A 366 -12.67 -13.14 14.82
N GLU A 367 -13.99 -13.21 14.96
CA GLU A 367 -14.82 -14.19 14.28
C GLU A 367 -14.76 -14.03 12.76
N ARG A 368 -14.85 -12.79 12.25
CA ARG A 368 -14.76 -12.52 10.81
C ARG A 368 -13.37 -12.82 10.25
N ALA A 369 -12.30 -12.44 10.97
CA ALA A 369 -10.92 -12.75 10.60
C ALA A 369 -10.71 -14.25 10.45
N LYS A 370 -11.22 -15.04 11.41
CA LYS A 370 -11.17 -16.50 11.39
C LYS A 370 -11.90 -17.09 10.18
N ILE A 371 -13.13 -16.63 9.90
CA ILE A 371 -13.93 -17.10 8.75
C ILE A 371 -13.17 -16.88 7.43
N ILE A 372 -12.58 -15.70 7.23
CA ILE A 372 -11.84 -15.38 6.00
C ILE A 372 -10.55 -16.21 5.94
N ARG A 373 -9.80 -16.33 7.04
CA ARG A 373 -8.57 -17.14 7.11
C ARG A 373 -8.85 -18.61 6.79
N ASP A 374 -9.89 -19.19 7.38
CA ASP A 374 -10.32 -20.55 7.11
C ASP A 374 -10.75 -20.69 5.64
N GLY A 375 -11.44 -19.68 5.08
CA GLY A 375 -11.78 -19.60 3.66
C GLY A 375 -10.56 -19.66 2.73
N VAL A 376 -9.51 -18.89 3.05
CA VAL A 376 -8.26 -18.90 2.27
C VAL A 376 -7.61 -20.28 2.30
N TRP A 377 -7.55 -20.93 3.45
CA TRP A 377 -6.96 -22.27 3.55
C TRP A 377 -7.80 -23.35 2.86
N ASN A 378 -9.13 -23.29 2.98
CA ASN A 378 -10.03 -24.32 2.47
C ASN A 378 -10.28 -24.20 0.96
N HIS A 379 -10.26 -22.99 0.42
CA HIS A 379 -10.63 -22.73 -0.98
C HIS A 379 -9.49 -22.11 -1.80
N GLY A 380 -8.55 -21.41 -1.17
CA GLY A 380 -7.41 -20.79 -1.84
C GLY A 380 -6.21 -21.72 -2.02
N VAL A 381 -6.12 -22.85 -1.30
CA VAL A 381 -5.03 -23.82 -1.48
C VAL A 381 -5.46 -24.96 -2.39
N VAL A 382 -4.72 -25.18 -3.47
CA VAL A 382 -5.00 -26.24 -4.47
C VAL A 382 -3.79 -27.15 -4.69
N ASN A 383 -4.01 -28.30 -5.33
CA ASN A 383 -2.94 -29.20 -5.74
C ASN A 383 -2.50 -28.89 -7.18
N HIS A 384 -1.33 -28.29 -7.34
CA HIS A 384 -0.67 -28.10 -8.63
C HIS A 384 0.12 -29.35 -9.04
N GLN A 385 0.04 -29.75 -10.31
CA GLN A 385 0.66 -30.98 -10.83
C GLN A 385 2.17 -31.07 -10.58
N LYS A 386 2.91 -29.96 -10.82
CA LYS A 386 4.37 -29.87 -10.62
C LYS A 386 4.81 -29.48 -9.21
N TYR A 387 4.16 -28.49 -8.58
CA TYR A 387 4.64 -27.85 -7.35
C TYR A 387 3.96 -28.38 -6.07
N GLY A 388 2.98 -29.28 -6.17
CA GLY A 388 2.24 -29.77 -5.01
C GLY A 388 1.20 -28.77 -4.52
N ARG A 389 1.01 -28.67 -3.20
CA ARG A 389 0.05 -27.73 -2.62
C ARG A 389 0.56 -26.30 -2.75
N VAL A 390 -0.22 -25.44 -3.41
CA VAL A 390 0.08 -24.00 -3.63
C VAL A 390 -1.15 -23.16 -3.37
N PHE A 391 -0.96 -21.87 -3.11
CA PHE A 391 -2.04 -20.89 -3.14
C PHE A 391 -2.40 -20.55 -4.60
N ALA A 392 -3.69 -20.59 -4.93
CA ALA A 392 -4.22 -19.97 -6.13
C ALA A 392 -4.25 -18.44 -5.95
N TYR A 393 -4.16 -17.70 -7.05
CA TYR A 393 -4.25 -16.24 -7.01
C TYR A 393 -5.71 -15.80 -6.82
N GLU A 394 -6.61 -16.42 -7.56
CA GLU A 394 -8.05 -16.12 -7.58
C GLU A 394 -8.85 -17.42 -7.64
N VAL A 395 -10.02 -17.45 -6.97
CA VAL A 395 -10.95 -18.59 -6.98
C VAL A 395 -12.40 -18.11 -7.07
N ASP A 396 -13.33 -19.01 -7.43
CA ASP A 396 -14.77 -18.71 -7.53
C ASP A 396 -15.65 -19.43 -6.50
N GLY A 397 -15.07 -20.39 -5.76
CA GLY A 397 -15.79 -21.27 -4.84
C GLY A 397 -16.58 -22.41 -5.50
N TYR A 398 -16.63 -22.50 -6.83
CA TYR A 398 -17.15 -23.64 -7.58
C TYR A 398 -16.07 -24.70 -7.87
N GLY A 399 -14.80 -24.33 -7.72
CA GLY A 399 -13.64 -25.19 -7.92
C GLY A 399 -12.65 -24.67 -8.95
N SER A 400 -13.01 -23.60 -9.66
CA SER A 400 -12.10 -22.91 -10.58
C SER A 400 -11.07 -22.11 -9.80
N HIS A 401 -9.88 -22.02 -10.36
CA HIS A 401 -8.75 -21.32 -9.77
C HIS A 401 -7.81 -20.78 -10.85
N ILE A 402 -7.16 -19.65 -10.57
CA ILE A 402 -6.13 -19.07 -11.43
C ILE A 402 -4.75 -19.29 -10.80
N MET A 403 -3.82 -19.84 -11.59
CA MET A 403 -2.41 -20.00 -11.21
C MET A 403 -1.59 -18.87 -11.82
N MET A 404 -1.31 -17.84 -11.03
CA MET A 404 -0.44 -16.71 -11.39
C MET A 404 0.01 -15.99 -10.11
N ASP A 405 0.76 -14.91 -10.27
CA ASP A 405 0.81 -13.82 -9.29
C ASP A 405 0.95 -12.50 -10.06
N ASP A 406 0.59 -11.41 -9.38
CA ASP A 406 0.78 -10.03 -9.85
C ASP A 406 1.81 -9.35 -8.95
N ALA A 407 2.54 -8.37 -9.47
CA ALA A 407 3.54 -7.64 -8.71
C ALA A 407 2.94 -6.81 -7.56
N ASN A 408 1.70 -6.32 -7.71
CA ASN A 408 1.08 -5.39 -6.79
C ASN A 408 0.69 -6.06 -5.46
N VAL A 409 0.97 -5.39 -4.35
CA VAL A 409 0.77 -5.91 -2.99
C VAL A 409 -0.61 -5.49 -2.47
N PRO A 410 -1.43 -6.41 -1.94
CA PRO A 410 -1.13 -7.81 -1.59
C PRO A 410 -1.01 -8.77 -2.79
N SER A 411 0.13 -9.48 -2.84
CA SER A 411 0.43 -10.57 -3.77
C SER A 411 0.65 -11.89 -3.04
N LEU A 412 0.64 -13.02 -3.75
CA LEU A 412 0.95 -14.31 -3.17
C LEU A 412 2.40 -14.39 -2.68
N LEU A 413 3.33 -13.77 -3.41
CA LEU A 413 4.73 -13.67 -2.99
C LEU A 413 4.88 -12.93 -1.66
N ALA A 414 4.02 -11.92 -1.40
CA ALA A 414 4.05 -11.08 -0.20
C ALA A 414 3.39 -11.69 1.04
N LEU A 415 2.74 -12.86 0.97
CA LEU A 415 1.99 -13.45 2.09
C LEU A 415 2.73 -13.48 3.46
N PRO A 416 4.07 -13.71 3.52
CA PRO A 416 4.79 -13.62 4.78
C PRO A 416 4.95 -12.21 5.33
N ILE A 417 5.15 -11.21 4.46
CA ILE A 417 5.26 -9.80 4.88
C ILE A 417 3.91 -9.32 5.41
N LEU A 418 2.82 -9.76 4.78
CA LEU A 418 1.46 -9.50 5.26
C LEU A 418 1.18 -10.16 6.61
N GLY A 419 1.99 -11.14 7.04
CA GLY A 419 1.82 -11.88 8.28
C GLY A 419 0.76 -12.98 8.20
N PHE A 420 0.41 -13.44 7.00
CA PHE A 420 -0.59 -14.50 6.82
C PHE A 420 -0.04 -15.90 7.13
N VAL A 421 1.20 -16.15 6.69
CA VAL A 421 1.96 -17.40 6.88
C VAL A 421 3.40 -17.07 7.21
N GLU A 422 4.09 -18.00 7.86
CA GLU A 422 5.54 -17.90 8.03
C GLU A 422 6.27 -18.08 6.70
N LYS A 423 7.44 -17.45 6.53
CA LYS A 423 8.29 -17.67 5.35
C LYS A 423 8.60 -19.16 5.13
N THR A 424 8.65 -19.97 6.19
CA THR A 424 8.98 -21.41 6.12
C THR A 424 7.76 -22.32 5.86
N ASP A 425 6.55 -21.75 5.71
CA ASP A 425 5.37 -22.56 5.39
C ASP A 425 5.55 -23.31 4.07
N VAL A 426 5.20 -24.60 4.07
CA VAL A 426 5.44 -25.49 2.92
C VAL A 426 4.59 -25.11 1.72
N VAL A 427 3.33 -24.69 1.94
CA VAL A 427 2.43 -24.27 0.85
C VAL A 427 2.96 -22.95 0.27
N TYR A 428 3.39 -22.01 1.11
CA TYR A 428 4.02 -20.79 0.65
C TYR A 428 5.31 -21.06 -0.13
N GLN A 429 6.21 -21.92 0.35
CA GLN A 429 7.46 -22.22 -0.36
C GLN A 429 7.22 -22.87 -1.73
N ASN A 430 6.25 -23.79 -1.83
CA ASN A 430 5.82 -24.34 -3.11
C ASN A 430 5.24 -23.25 -4.03
N THR A 431 4.46 -22.33 -3.47
CA THR A 431 3.87 -21.20 -4.19
C THR A 431 4.98 -20.27 -4.68
N ARG A 432 5.86 -19.78 -3.80
CA ARG A 432 7.03 -18.96 -4.15
C ARG A 432 7.83 -19.57 -5.31
N LYS A 433 8.14 -20.86 -5.23
CA LYS A 433 8.85 -21.56 -6.31
C LYS A 433 8.07 -21.54 -7.63
N MET A 434 6.76 -21.79 -7.59
CA MET A 434 5.90 -21.69 -8.77
C MET A 434 5.92 -20.28 -9.37
N LEU A 435 5.86 -19.25 -8.52
CA LEU A 435 5.74 -17.85 -8.95
C LEU A 435 7.01 -17.28 -9.56
N LEU A 436 8.17 -17.76 -9.10
CA LEU A 436 9.50 -17.33 -9.55
C LEU A 436 10.06 -18.24 -10.67
N GLU A 437 9.22 -19.09 -11.26
CA GLU A 437 9.57 -19.90 -12.42
C GLU A 437 8.68 -19.51 -13.61
N LYS A 438 9.28 -19.28 -14.78
CA LYS A 438 8.55 -18.89 -16.01
C LYS A 438 7.42 -19.85 -16.39
N GLN A 439 7.60 -21.14 -16.10
CA GLN A 439 6.61 -22.19 -16.39
C GLN A 439 5.52 -22.29 -15.32
N GLY A 440 5.68 -21.65 -14.16
CA GLY A 440 4.71 -21.67 -13.07
C GLY A 440 3.85 -20.41 -12.98
N ASN A 441 4.34 -19.25 -13.45
CA ASN A 441 3.58 -18.01 -13.48
C ASN A 441 3.63 -17.36 -14.87
N PRO A 442 2.47 -17.14 -15.54
CA PRO A 442 2.45 -16.48 -16.85
C PRO A 442 3.08 -15.08 -16.84
N TYR A 443 3.00 -14.38 -15.71
CA TYR A 443 3.53 -13.02 -15.52
C TYR A 443 4.90 -12.97 -14.84
N TYR A 444 5.57 -14.11 -14.62
CA TYR A 444 7.01 -14.08 -14.38
C TYR A 444 7.69 -13.84 -15.72
N LEU A 445 8.25 -12.65 -15.92
CA LEU A 445 8.85 -12.22 -17.18
C LEU A 445 10.38 -12.23 -17.06
N THR A 446 11.04 -12.57 -18.16
CA THR A 446 12.50 -12.67 -18.24
C THR A 446 12.95 -12.13 -19.58
N GLY A 447 13.96 -11.27 -19.57
CA GLY A 447 14.60 -10.73 -20.76
C GLY A 447 16.09 -10.53 -20.52
N GLU A 448 16.73 -9.80 -21.43
CA GLU A 448 18.19 -9.59 -21.40
C GLU A 448 18.65 -8.67 -20.25
N GLU A 449 17.85 -7.65 -19.92
CA GLU A 449 18.26 -6.61 -18.96
C GLU A 449 17.54 -6.70 -17.62
N PHE A 450 16.37 -7.35 -17.56
CA PHE A 450 15.57 -7.42 -16.34
C PHE A 450 14.72 -8.70 -16.28
N HIS A 451 14.30 -9.06 -15.07
CA HIS A 451 13.31 -10.11 -14.85
C HIS A 451 12.53 -9.84 -13.57
N GLY A 452 11.37 -10.46 -13.45
CA GLY A 452 10.51 -10.30 -12.27
C GLY A 452 9.07 -10.65 -12.57
N ILE A 453 8.19 -10.44 -11.60
CA ILE A 453 6.75 -10.56 -11.80
C ILE A 453 6.23 -9.22 -12.35
N GLY A 454 5.42 -9.29 -13.39
CA GLY A 454 4.64 -8.16 -13.91
C GLY A 454 3.16 -8.34 -13.59
N GLY A 455 2.32 -8.05 -14.57
CA GLY A 455 0.88 -8.20 -14.49
C GLY A 455 0.23 -7.89 -15.85
N PRO A 456 -1.09 -8.06 -15.98
CA PRO A 456 -1.79 -7.66 -17.20
C PRO A 456 -1.86 -6.14 -17.38
N HIS A 457 -1.69 -5.34 -16.32
CA HIS A 457 -1.82 -3.88 -16.33
C HIS A 457 -1.00 -3.18 -17.42
N VAL A 458 0.33 -3.39 -17.42
CA VAL A 458 1.26 -2.78 -18.39
C VAL A 458 1.50 -3.71 -19.60
N GLY A 459 1.23 -5.01 -19.44
CA GLY A 459 1.29 -6.00 -20.51
C GLY A 459 2.48 -6.97 -20.44
N LEU A 460 2.64 -7.75 -21.51
CA LEU A 460 3.38 -9.02 -21.50
C LEU A 460 4.91 -8.91 -21.52
N ARG A 461 5.45 -7.70 -21.41
CA ARG A 461 6.90 -7.42 -21.51
C ARG A 461 7.46 -6.60 -20.34
N HIS A 462 6.59 -6.07 -19.46
CA HIS A 462 7.01 -5.18 -18.39
C HIS A 462 6.90 -5.89 -17.04
N ALA A 463 8.04 -6.07 -16.37
CA ALA A 463 8.10 -6.58 -15.00
C ALA A 463 8.30 -5.41 -14.03
N TRP A 464 7.85 -5.59 -12.80
CA TRP A 464 7.82 -4.51 -11.82
C TRP A 464 8.97 -4.68 -10.81
N PRO A 465 9.79 -3.64 -10.55
CA PRO A 465 10.80 -3.65 -9.50
C PRO A 465 10.26 -4.06 -8.12
N MET A 466 9.01 -3.70 -7.82
CA MET A 466 8.32 -4.11 -6.60
C MET A 466 8.34 -5.63 -6.40
N SER A 467 8.20 -6.43 -7.45
CA SER A 467 8.24 -7.90 -7.33
C SER A 467 9.59 -8.42 -6.82
N LEU A 468 10.70 -7.84 -7.27
CA LEU A 468 12.05 -8.18 -6.81
C LEU A 468 12.31 -7.70 -5.39
N LEU A 469 11.79 -6.52 -5.01
CA LEU A 469 11.90 -6.02 -3.64
C LEU A 469 11.12 -6.92 -2.67
N ILE A 470 9.92 -7.35 -3.04
CA ILE A 470 9.14 -8.31 -2.26
C ILE A 470 9.84 -9.67 -2.21
N GLN A 471 10.40 -10.13 -3.34
CA GLN A 471 11.20 -11.36 -3.40
C GLN A 471 12.37 -11.31 -2.41
N ALA A 472 13.13 -10.21 -2.39
CA ALA A 472 14.24 -9.99 -1.45
C ALA A 472 13.74 -9.99 0.01
N MET A 473 12.68 -9.24 0.31
CA MET A 473 12.12 -9.14 1.67
C MET A 473 11.58 -10.48 2.20
N THR A 474 11.22 -11.39 1.30
CA THR A 474 10.71 -12.73 1.63
C THR A 474 11.76 -13.84 1.48
N SER A 475 13.01 -13.51 1.17
CA SER A 475 14.13 -14.45 1.16
C SER A 475 14.88 -14.45 2.50
N ASP A 476 15.60 -15.54 2.76
CA ASP A 476 16.64 -15.65 3.80
C ASP A 476 18.00 -16.07 3.16
N ASP A 477 18.12 -16.06 1.83
CA ASP A 477 19.36 -16.28 1.07
C ASP A 477 19.99 -14.93 0.69
N ASP A 478 21.13 -14.61 1.31
CA ASP A 478 21.86 -13.36 1.06
C ASP A 478 22.21 -13.15 -0.42
N ASN A 479 22.43 -14.23 -1.20
CA ASN A 479 22.73 -14.11 -2.62
C ASN A 479 21.49 -13.70 -3.42
N GLU A 480 20.33 -14.29 -3.13
CA GLU A 480 19.05 -13.93 -3.76
C GLU A 480 18.69 -12.47 -3.44
N ILE A 481 18.87 -12.06 -2.19
CA ILE A 481 18.64 -10.68 -1.75
C ILE A 481 19.55 -9.72 -2.51
N LEU A 482 20.85 -10.02 -2.58
CA LEU A 482 21.82 -9.17 -3.27
C LEU A 482 21.53 -9.08 -4.77
N GLU A 483 21.16 -10.19 -5.41
CA GLU A 483 20.79 -10.23 -6.82
C GLU A 483 19.56 -9.34 -7.10
N CYS A 484 18.50 -9.47 -6.31
CA CYS A 484 17.30 -8.64 -6.43
C CYS A 484 17.63 -7.14 -6.30
N LEU A 485 18.40 -6.76 -5.27
CA LEU A 485 18.80 -5.37 -5.05
C LEU A 485 19.70 -4.84 -6.18
N THR A 486 20.59 -5.68 -6.70
CA THR A 486 21.48 -5.34 -7.82
C THR A 486 20.67 -5.06 -9.08
N ILE A 487 19.73 -5.94 -9.42
CA ILE A 487 18.88 -5.78 -10.61
C ILE A 487 18.01 -4.52 -10.49
N VAL A 488 17.40 -4.28 -9.32
CA VAL A 488 16.62 -3.05 -9.10
C VAL A 488 17.49 -1.81 -9.27
N ARG A 489 18.68 -1.77 -8.64
CA ARG A 489 19.64 -0.66 -8.79
C ARG A 489 20.02 -0.43 -10.25
N ASP A 490 20.39 -1.50 -10.96
CA ASP A 490 20.87 -1.43 -12.35
C ASP A 490 19.76 -0.97 -13.31
N SER A 491 18.51 -1.25 -12.97
CA SER A 491 17.32 -0.83 -13.70
C SER A 491 16.80 0.58 -13.36
N SER A 492 17.52 1.32 -12.51
CA SER A 492 17.14 2.67 -12.03
C SER A 492 18.07 3.78 -12.54
N PRO A 493 18.26 3.97 -13.87
CA PRO A 493 19.25 4.92 -14.41
C PRO A 493 18.94 6.39 -14.10
N LEU A 494 17.70 6.70 -13.70
CA LEU A 494 17.27 8.01 -13.22
C LEU A 494 17.41 8.19 -11.71
N GLY A 495 17.94 7.20 -10.98
CA GLY A 495 18.07 7.27 -9.52
C GLY A 495 16.73 7.18 -8.77
N LEU A 496 15.70 6.64 -9.42
CA LEU A 496 14.36 6.38 -8.87
C LEU A 496 13.91 4.96 -9.25
N ILE A 497 12.94 4.44 -8.53
CA ILE A 497 12.30 3.15 -8.81
C ILE A 497 11.05 3.43 -9.64
N HIS A 498 10.91 2.70 -10.75
CA HIS A 498 9.80 2.84 -11.70
C HIS A 498 8.68 1.84 -11.42
N GLU A 499 7.48 2.10 -11.94
CA GLU A 499 6.34 1.18 -11.87
C GLU A 499 6.69 -0.16 -12.54
N ALA A 500 7.01 -0.13 -13.84
CA ALA A 500 7.34 -1.31 -14.62
C ALA A 500 8.45 -1.04 -15.65
N ILE A 501 9.19 -2.08 -16.01
CA ILE A 501 10.39 -2.01 -16.87
C ILE A 501 10.31 -3.09 -17.95
N ASP A 502 10.55 -2.74 -19.23
CA ASP A 502 10.63 -3.73 -20.31
C ASP A 502 11.81 -4.66 -20.04
N VAL A 503 11.54 -5.96 -19.99
CA VAL A 503 12.55 -6.95 -19.59
C VAL A 503 13.78 -7.03 -20.50
N ASN A 504 13.70 -6.50 -21.72
CA ASN A 504 14.83 -6.46 -22.66
C ASN A 504 15.48 -5.07 -22.77
N PHE A 505 14.83 -4.00 -22.29
CA PHE A 505 15.30 -2.63 -22.45
C PHE A 505 14.94 -1.79 -21.23
N SER A 506 15.86 -1.70 -20.27
CA SER A 506 15.69 -0.95 -19.00
C SER A 506 15.43 0.55 -19.19
N SER A 507 15.74 1.12 -20.37
CA SER A 507 15.38 2.49 -20.73
C SER A 507 13.90 2.68 -21.08
N VAL A 508 13.14 1.60 -21.25
CA VAL A 508 11.70 1.63 -21.52
C VAL A 508 10.98 1.22 -20.24
N PHE A 509 10.39 2.21 -19.58
CA PHE A 509 9.71 2.05 -18.30
C PHE A 509 8.46 2.92 -18.23
N THR A 510 7.57 2.58 -17.30
CA THR A 510 6.42 3.40 -16.90
C THR A 510 6.72 4.11 -15.57
N SER A 511 6.15 5.31 -15.41
CA SER A 511 6.40 6.16 -14.23
C SER A 511 5.56 5.71 -13.05
#